data_AF-A0A455BDX3-F1
#
_entry.id   AF-A0A455BDX3-F1
#
_cell.length_a   1.000
_cell.length_b   1.000
_cell.length_c   1.000
_cell.angle_alpha   90.00
_cell.angle_beta   90.00
_cell.angle_gamma   90.00
#
_symmetry.space_group_name_H-M   'P 1'
#
loop_
_entity.id
_entity.type
_entity.pdbx_description
1 polymer ?
#
loop_
_entity_poly.entity_id
_entity_poly.type
_entity_poly.pdbx_seq_one_letter_code
_entity_poly.pdbx_strand_id
1 'polypeptide(L)'
;MSSSRSRQPGPSTAPAWSCCSTRGSPGPGNRRSSSPTAWMKASRRDWVTLGSHLVVTNCSAEHSHPALSCKMAAEFDAFLASGLRWFCHVDDDNYLNPRALLKLLKTFPWTRDVYIGRPSLNRPIHASEPQPNNRTRLVQFWFATGGAGFCINRKLALKMAPWASGPRFVDTSALIRLPDDCTVGYIVECKLGGHLQPSLLFHSHLETLQLLGAAQLPKQVTLSYGVFEGKLNVIKLHGPFSPEEDSSRFRSLHCLLYPDTPWCPQLVAR
;
A
#
# COMPACT_ATOMS: atom_id res chain seq x y z
N MET A 1 24.41 -42.19 27.68
CA MET A 1 23.07 -41.57 27.61
C MET A 1 23.25 -40.06 27.57
N SER A 2 23.36 -39.50 26.37
CA SER A 2 23.72 -38.10 26.16
C SER A 2 22.47 -37.36 25.70
N SER A 3 21.87 -36.57 26.60
CA SER A 3 20.66 -35.78 26.33
C SER A 3 21.01 -34.55 25.48
N SER A 4 20.69 -34.58 24.20
CA SER A 4 20.74 -33.42 23.31
C SER A 4 19.48 -32.57 23.51
N ARG A 5 19.61 -31.46 24.26
CA ARG A 5 18.57 -30.41 24.31
C ARG A 5 18.54 -29.67 22.98
N SER A 6 17.50 -29.91 22.19
CA SER A 6 17.14 -29.12 21.03
C SER A 6 16.85 -27.66 21.43
N ARG A 7 17.63 -26.71 20.91
CA ARG A 7 17.33 -25.28 21.02
C ARG A 7 16.01 -24.99 20.30
N GLN A 8 15.04 -24.44 21.01
CA GLN A 8 13.83 -23.90 20.38
C GLN A 8 14.19 -22.67 19.53
N PRO A 9 13.59 -22.49 18.35
CA PRO A 9 13.77 -21.28 17.56
C PRO A 9 13.08 -20.10 18.28
N GLY A 10 13.83 -19.01 18.45
CA GLY A 10 13.35 -17.76 19.04
C GLY A 10 12.24 -17.09 18.22
N PRO A 11 11.61 -16.04 18.78
CA PRO A 11 10.45 -15.39 18.19
C PRO A 11 10.77 -14.84 16.81
N SER A 12 9.92 -15.15 15.84
CA SER A 12 9.98 -14.65 14.47
C SER A 12 10.03 -13.12 14.47
N THR A 13 11.06 -12.55 13.87
CA THR A 13 11.17 -11.11 13.60
C THR A 13 9.91 -10.62 12.89
N ALA A 14 9.22 -9.65 13.49
CA ALA A 14 8.08 -8.99 12.86
C ALA A 14 8.50 -8.38 11.50
N PRO A 15 7.62 -8.36 10.49
CA PRO A 15 7.90 -7.68 9.24
C PRO A 15 8.23 -6.20 9.50
N ALA A 16 9.32 -5.70 8.91
CA ALA A 16 9.69 -4.29 9.02
C ALA A 16 8.85 -3.48 8.02
N TRP A 17 8.06 -2.54 8.54
CA TRP A 17 7.23 -1.61 7.78
C TRP A 17 7.86 -0.22 7.88
N SER A 18 7.87 0.56 6.80
CA SER A 18 8.31 1.96 6.82
C SER A 18 7.20 2.83 6.27
N CYS A 19 6.93 3.97 6.91
CA CYS A 19 5.96 4.95 6.46
C CYS A 19 6.69 6.21 5.99
N CYS A 20 6.41 6.65 4.75
CA CYS A 20 6.97 7.88 4.20
C CYS A 20 6.07 9.09 4.52
N SER A 21 6.67 10.19 4.99
CA SER A 21 6.00 11.47 5.28
C SER A 21 6.83 12.65 4.73
N THR A 22 6.30 13.87 4.76
CA THR A 22 6.96 15.10 4.24
C THR A 22 7.13 16.15 5.33
N ARG A 23 8.22 16.94 5.28
CA ARG A 23 8.50 18.01 6.26
C ARG A 23 7.64 19.24 5.98
N GLY A 24 6.85 19.70 6.95
CA GLY A 24 6.09 20.97 6.84
C GLY A 24 6.81 22.14 7.50
N SER A 25 6.93 23.28 6.81
CA SER A 25 7.34 24.55 7.41
C SER A 25 6.17 25.20 8.17
N PRO A 26 6.40 25.86 9.33
CA PRO A 26 5.34 26.61 10.01
C PRO A 26 5.12 27.93 9.28
N GLY A 27 4.07 28.01 8.45
CA GLY A 27 3.57 29.28 7.92
C GLY A 27 2.81 30.06 9.00
N PRO A 28 2.78 31.40 8.95
CA PRO A 28 2.15 32.23 9.97
C PRO A 28 0.64 32.02 9.95
N GLY A 29 0.05 31.90 11.14
CA GLY A 29 -1.34 31.48 11.30
C GLY A 29 -2.35 32.47 10.71
N ASN A 30 -3.33 31.94 9.98
CA ASN A 30 -4.75 32.22 10.27
C ASN A 30 -5.71 31.32 9.48
N ARG A 31 -6.90 31.12 10.07
CA ARG A 31 -8.14 30.51 9.58
C ARG A 31 -8.24 28.97 9.59
N ARG A 32 -9.13 28.50 10.46
CA ARG A 32 -9.76 27.18 10.46
C ARG A 32 -10.43 26.96 9.10
N SER A 33 -9.84 26.14 8.25
CA SER A 33 -10.54 25.47 7.15
C SER A 33 -10.67 23.99 7.51
N SER A 34 -11.90 23.56 7.72
CA SER A 34 -12.28 22.16 7.79
C SER A 34 -12.23 21.58 6.37
N SER A 35 -11.08 21.05 5.98
CA SER A 35 -10.90 20.29 4.74
C SER A 35 -10.49 18.85 5.08
N PRO A 36 -11.05 17.79 4.48
CA PRO A 36 -10.87 16.41 4.92
C PRO A 36 -9.51 15.79 4.55
N THR A 37 -8.63 16.50 3.86
CA THR A 37 -7.31 15.99 3.46
C THR A 37 -6.24 16.34 4.50
N ALA A 38 -6.35 15.70 5.67
CA ALA A 38 -5.32 15.76 6.70
C ALA A 38 -4.21 14.76 6.37
N TRP A 39 -3.28 15.15 5.50
CA TRP A 39 -2.03 14.40 5.30
C TRP A 39 -1.23 14.36 6.61
N MET A 40 -0.58 13.22 6.90
CA MET A 40 0.28 13.07 8.06
C MET A 40 1.46 14.06 8.02
N LYS A 41 1.26 15.25 8.60
CA LYS A 41 2.35 16.03 9.16
C LYS A 41 2.89 15.23 10.34
N ALA A 42 4.11 14.72 10.23
CA ALA A 42 4.76 14.03 11.33
C ALA A 42 4.74 14.90 12.59
N SER A 43 3.88 14.53 13.54
CA SER A 43 3.77 15.18 14.83
C SER A 43 4.92 14.71 15.73
N ARG A 44 5.18 15.45 16.82
CA ARG A 44 6.13 14.98 17.86
C ARG A 44 5.78 13.59 18.39
N ARG A 45 4.50 13.20 18.42
CA ARG A 45 4.07 11.86 18.86
C ARG A 45 4.43 10.78 17.85
N ASP A 46 4.35 11.10 16.55
CA ASP A 46 4.68 10.14 15.49
C ASP A 46 6.17 9.81 15.52
N TRP A 47 7.04 10.80 15.75
CA TRP A 47 8.48 10.58 15.94
C TRP A 47 8.79 9.67 17.13
N VAL A 48 8.11 9.86 18.25
CA VAL A 48 8.31 9.05 19.47
C VAL A 48 7.82 7.60 19.24
N THR A 49 6.75 7.42 18.47
CA THR A 49 6.11 6.11 18.30
C THR A 49 6.74 5.29 17.18
N LEU A 50 7.12 5.93 16.06
CA LEU A 50 7.62 5.27 14.85
C LEU A 50 9.16 5.23 14.80
N GLY A 51 9.86 6.15 15.46
CA GLY A 51 11.33 6.18 15.43
C GLY A 51 11.89 6.15 14.00
N SER A 52 12.77 5.19 13.71
CA SER A 52 13.38 5.00 12.38
C SER A 52 12.41 4.49 11.31
N HIS A 53 11.19 4.08 11.66
CA HIS A 53 10.17 3.66 10.70
C HIS A 53 9.49 4.83 9.99
N LEU A 54 9.63 6.06 10.52
CA LEU A 54 9.15 7.28 9.88
C LEU A 54 10.24 7.87 8.98
N VAL A 55 10.05 7.80 7.67
CA VAL A 55 10.97 8.36 6.69
C VAL A 55 10.41 9.69 6.17
N VAL A 56 11.01 10.81 6.59
CA VAL A 56 10.62 12.12 6.07
C VAL A 56 11.40 12.44 4.81
N THR A 57 10.71 12.41 3.67
CA THR A 57 11.28 12.68 2.36
C THR A 57 11.35 14.19 2.09
N ASN A 58 12.16 14.57 1.09
CA ASN A 58 12.20 15.93 0.57
C ASN A 58 11.23 16.14 -0.61
N CYS A 59 10.25 15.25 -0.78
CA CYS A 59 9.21 15.35 -1.80
C CYS A 59 8.14 16.36 -1.39
N SER A 60 7.38 16.87 -2.37
CA SER A 60 6.22 17.73 -2.09
C SER A 60 5.16 17.00 -1.25
N ALA A 61 4.52 17.75 -0.35
CA ALA A 61 3.39 17.28 0.46
C ALA A 61 2.08 17.19 -0.35
N GLU A 62 2.08 17.68 -1.60
CA GLU A 62 0.91 17.63 -2.48
C GLU A 62 0.54 16.21 -2.89
N HIS A 63 -0.70 16.07 -3.36
CA HIS A 63 -1.23 14.88 -4.01
C HIS A 63 -1.10 14.96 -5.55
N SER A 64 -0.06 15.63 -6.03
CA SER A 64 0.20 15.77 -7.46
C SER A 64 1.00 14.60 -8.02
N HIS A 65 0.88 14.37 -9.33
CA HIS A 65 1.57 13.28 -10.03
C HIS A 65 3.10 13.22 -9.75
N PRO A 66 3.86 14.33 -9.81
CA PRO A 66 5.28 14.32 -9.46
C PRO A 66 5.54 14.07 -7.98
N ALA A 67 4.66 14.55 -7.10
CA ALA A 67 4.80 14.41 -5.65
C ALA A 67 4.64 12.97 -5.20
N LEU A 68 3.63 12.26 -5.71
CA LEU A 68 3.44 10.83 -5.46
C LEU A 68 4.59 10.00 -6.04
N SER A 69 4.98 10.27 -7.29
CA SER A 69 6.09 9.56 -7.94
C SER A 69 7.40 9.67 -7.14
N CYS A 70 7.68 10.85 -6.57
CA CYS A 70 8.84 11.07 -5.73
C CYS A 70 8.78 10.23 -4.43
N LYS A 71 7.61 10.14 -3.78
CA LYS A 71 7.42 9.33 -2.57
C LYS A 71 7.55 7.82 -2.88
N MET A 72 6.93 7.36 -3.97
CA MET A 72 7.05 5.98 -4.44
C MET A 72 8.51 5.59 -4.74
N ALA A 73 9.29 6.50 -5.34
CA ALA A 73 10.73 6.29 -5.56
C ALA A 73 11.48 6.07 -4.23
N ALA A 74 11.17 6.89 -3.22
CA ALA A 74 11.78 6.77 -1.89
C ALA A 74 11.39 5.46 -1.18
N GLU A 75 10.13 5.03 -1.28
CA GLU A 75 9.67 3.73 -0.78
C GLU A 75 10.41 2.57 -1.46
N PHE A 76 10.54 2.63 -2.78
CA PHE A 76 11.22 1.62 -3.57
C PHE A 76 12.71 1.50 -3.23
N ASP A 77 13.41 2.63 -3.12
CA ASP A 77 14.82 2.66 -2.73
C ASP A 77 15.04 2.17 -1.30
N ALA A 78 14.17 2.58 -0.36
CA ALA A 78 14.20 2.09 1.01
C ALA A 78 14.01 0.56 1.07
N PHE A 79 13.08 0.03 0.27
CA PHE A 79 12.89 -1.41 0.14
C PHE A 79 14.13 -2.11 -0.43
N LEU A 80 14.73 -1.59 -1.50
CA LEU A 80 15.93 -2.19 -2.08
C LEU A 80 17.07 -2.25 -1.05
N ALA A 81 17.26 -1.17 -0.29
CA ALA A 81 18.25 -1.07 0.78
C ALA A 81 17.98 -2.02 1.96
N SER A 82 16.70 -2.30 2.28
CA SER A 82 16.32 -3.18 3.40
C SER A 82 16.77 -4.65 3.25
N GLY A 83 17.07 -5.10 2.03
CA GLY A 83 17.39 -6.51 1.76
C GLY A 83 16.20 -7.48 1.88
N LEU A 84 14.98 -6.98 2.19
CA LEU A 84 13.80 -7.81 2.38
C LEU A 84 13.28 -8.40 1.06
N ARG A 85 12.48 -9.46 1.19
CA ARG A 85 12.04 -10.29 0.06
C ARG A 85 10.82 -9.76 -0.67
N TRP A 86 9.99 -8.98 0.02
CA TRP A 86 8.72 -8.49 -0.47
C TRP A 86 8.59 -7.01 -0.15
N PHE A 87 8.26 -6.24 -1.17
CA PHE A 87 7.76 -4.87 -1.09
C PHE A 87 6.25 -4.95 -1.17
N CYS A 88 5.54 -4.28 -0.25
CA CYS A 88 4.10 -4.10 -0.36
C CYS A 88 3.78 -2.64 -0.08
N HIS A 89 3.17 -1.97 -1.05
CA HIS A 89 2.69 -0.60 -0.93
C HIS A 89 1.22 -0.60 -0.49
N VAL A 90 0.86 0.34 0.37
CA VAL A 90 -0.51 0.63 0.83
C VAL A 90 -0.61 2.13 1.12
N ASP A 91 -1.80 2.70 0.91
CA ASP A 91 -2.09 4.10 1.26
C ASP A 91 -2.42 4.25 2.76
N ASP A 92 -2.44 5.49 3.26
CA ASP A 92 -2.75 5.79 4.67
C ASP A 92 -4.22 5.54 5.05
N ASP A 93 -5.09 5.34 4.06
CA ASP A 93 -6.49 4.94 4.22
C ASP A 93 -6.70 3.41 4.15
N ASN A 94 -5.61 2.62 4.09
CA ASN A 94 -5.67 1.17 3.99
C ASN A 94 -5.47 0.48 5.35
N TYR A 95 -6.22 -0.61 5.58
CA TYR A 95 -5.99 -1.57 6.65
C TYR A 95 -5.32 -2.81 6.08
N LEU A 96 -4.13 -3.14 6.60
CA LEU A 96 -3.40 -4.33 6.23
C LEU A 96 -3.62 -5.48 7.22
N ASN A 97 -4.01 -6.64 6.74
CA ASN A 97 -4.03 -7.89 7.49
C ASN A 97 -2.74 -8.70 7.21
N PRO A 98 -1.71 -8.63 8.08
CA PRO A 98 -0.43 -9.28 7.84
C PRO A 98 -0.52 -10.82 7.84
N ARG A 99 -1.50 -11.42 8.54
CA ARG A 99 -1.70 -12.88 8.55
C ARG A 99 -2.20 -13.37 7.18
N ALA A 100 -3.19 -12.69 6.62
CA ALA A 100 -3.69 -12.99 5.28
C ALA A 100 -2.62 -12.72 4.21
N LEU A 101 -1.90 -11.60 4.32
CA LEU A 101 -0.80 -11.27 3.41
C LEU A 101 0.26 -12.37 3.41
N LEU A 102 0.76 -12.78 4.58
CA LEU A 102 1.79 -13.82 4.67
C LEU A 102 1.31 -15.14 4.08
N LYS A 103 0.04 -15.51 4.30
CA LYS A 103 -0.56 -16.72 3.72
C LYS A 103 -0.57 -16.64 2.19
N LEU A 104 -0.93 -15.49 1.62
CA LEU A 104 -0.92 -15.26 0.18
C LEU A 104 0.50 -15.31 -0.39
N LEU A 105 1.44 -14.55 0.18
CA LEU A 105 2.80 -14.44 -0.37
C LEU A 105 3.56 -15.79 -0.34
N LYS A 106 3.24 -16.67 0.61
CA LYS A 106 3.80 -18.04 0.68
C LYS A 106 3.37 -18.97 -0.45
N THR A 107 2.33 -18.65 -1.21
CA THR A 107 1.89 -19.49 -2.35
C THR A 107 2.78 -19.34 -3.57
N PHE A 108 3.62 -18.29 -3.62
CA PHE A 108 4.47 -18.00 -4.76
C PHE A 108 5.83 -18.68 -4.66
N PRO A 109 6.29 -19.39 -5.71
CA PRO A 109 7.65 -19.91 -5.77
C PRO A 109 8.67 -18.77 -5.78
N TRP A 110 9.75 -18.93 -5.00
CA TRP A 110 10.82 -17.93 -4.89
C TRP A 110 11.59 -17.68 -6.20
N THR A 111 11.48 -18.58 -7.17
CA THR A 111 12.17 -18.50 -8.46
C THR A 111 11.42 -17.64 -9.48
N ARG A 112 10.16 -17.25 -9.22
CA ARG A 112 9.36 -16.45 -10.15
C ARG A 112 9.44 -14.97 -9.81
N ASP A 113 9.31 -14.12 -10.83
CA ASP A 113 9.06 -12.70 -10.65
C ASP A 113 7.57 -12.53 -10.32
N VAL A 114 7.23 -11.74 -9.30
CA VAL A 114 5.84 -11.60 -8.85
C VAL A 114 5.51 -10.13 -8.64
N TYR A 115 4.46 -9.69 -9.34
CA TYR A 115 3.73 -8.45 -9.10
C TYR A 115 2.26 -8.85 -8.87
N ILE A 116 1.71 -8.55 -7.70
CA ILE A 116 0.37 -8.99 -7.30
C ILE A 116 -0.42 -7.84 -6.68
N GLY A 117 -1.71 -7.75 -7.05
CA GLY A 117 -2.63 -6.76 -6.52
C GLY A 117 -3.98 -6.83 -7.22
N ARG A 118 -4.81 -5.81 -6.98
CA ARG A 118 -6.12 -5.68 -7.65
C ARG A 118 -5.96 -4.94 -8.97
N PRO A 119 -6.33 -5.52 -10.13
CA PRO A 119 -6.35 -4.76 -11.38
C PRO A 119 -7.34 -3.59 -11.29
N SER A 120 -6.92 -2.41 -11.74
CA SER A 120 -7.71 -1.18 -11.61
C SER A 120 -8.91 -1.10 -12.56
N LEU A 121 -8.77 -1.70 -13.75
CA LEU A 121 -9.78 -1.69 -14.80
C LEU A 121 -10.19 -3.13 -15.13
N ASN A 122 -11.27 -3.30 -15.90
CA ASN A 122 -11.64 -4.59 -16.50
C ASN A 122 -10.90 -4.87 -17.83
N ARG A 123 -9.98 -3.98 -18.22
CA ARG A 123 -9.16 -4.03 -19.42
C ARG A 123 -7.81 -3.35 -19.15
N PRO A 124 -6.75 -3.65 -19.91
CA PRO A 124 -5.50 -2.90 -19.81
C PRO A 124 -5.73 -1.40 -20.10
N ILE A 125 -4.95 -0.54 -19.45
CA ILE A 125 -4.90 0.89 -19.80
C ILE A 125 -4.09 1.08 -21.09
N HIS A 126 -4.38 2.15 -21.81
CA HIS A 126 -3.60 2.59 -22.97
C HIS A 126 -2.81 3.84 -22.59
N ALA A 127 -1.55 3.89 -22.97
CA ALA A 127 -0.70 5.07 -22.77
C ALA A 127 0.14 5.36 -24.00
N SER A 128 0.52 6.62 -24.16
CA SER A 128 1.42 7.07 -25.21
C SER A 128 2.83 7.19 -24.63
N GLU A 129 3.76 6.43 -25.19
CA GLU A 129 5.18 6.51 -24.85
C GLU A 129 5.93 7.29 -25.93
N PRO A 130 6.52 8.45 -25.60
CA PRO A 130 7.41 9.16 -26.49
C PRO A 130 8.62 8.30 -26.88
N GLN A 131 8.99 8.33 -28.17
CA GLN A 131 10.17 7.68 -28.73
C GLN A 131 11.10 8.71 -29.37
N PRO A 132 12.37 8.34 -29.64
CA PRO A 132 13.25 9.16 -30.47
C PRO A 132 12.60 9.54 -31.81
N ASN A 133 13.03 10.67 -32.37
CA ASN A 133 12.55 11.22 -33.66
C ASN A 133 11.06 11.62 -33.66
N ASN A 134 10.53 12.13 -32.54
CA ASN A 134 9.14 12.58 -32.37
C ASN A 134 8.10 11.50 -32.71
N ARG A 135 8.48 10.22 -32.61
CA ARG A 135 7.53 9.10 -32.75
C ARG A 135 6.87 8.85 -31.40
N THR A 136 5.68 8.29 -31.44
CA THR A 136 4.96 7.85 -30.24
C THR A 136 4.60 6.39 -30.42
N ARG A 137 4.88 5.58 -29.39
CA ARG A 137 4.43 4.20 -29.31
C ARG A 137 3.23 4.11 -28.40
N LEU A 138 2.13 3.57 -28.90
CA LEU A 138 1.01 3.18 -28.07
C LEU A 138 1.40 1.93 -27.28
N VAL A 139 1.28 1.98 -25.97
CA VAL A 139 1.49 0.85 -25.07
C VAL A 139 0.19 0.49 -24.37
N GLN A 140 0.03 -0.79 -24.07
CA GLN A 140 -1.14 -1.34 -23.41
C GLN A 140 -0.66 -2.27 -22.29
N PHE A 141 -1.15 -2.08 -21.06
CA PHE A 141 -0.71 -2.85 -19.89
C PHE A 141 -1.73 -2.87 -18.75
N TRP A 142 -1.63 -3.88 -17.89
CA TRP A 142 -2.32 -3.90 -16.61
C TRP A 142 -1.49 -3.24 -15.51
N PHE A 143 -2.16 -2.72 -14.49
CA PHE A 143 -1.54 -2.21 -13.28
C PHE A 143 -2.44 -2.50 -12.07
N ALA A 144 -1.81 -2.70 -10.91
CA ALA A 144 -2.51 -2.85 -9.66
C ALA A 144 -2.89 -1.46 -9.10
N THR A 145 -4.12 -1.31 -8.64
CA THR A 145 -4.61 -0.06 -8.01
C THR A 145 -3.79 0.27 -6.77
N GLY A 146 -3.16 1.45 -6.73
CA GLY A 146 -2.35 1.90 -5.58
C GLY A 146 -3.11 1.84 -4.25
N GLY A 147 -4.29 2.44 -4.21
CA GLY A 147 -5.15 2.47 -3.01
C GLY A 147 -5.87 1.16 -2.67
N ALA A 148 -5.65 0.07 -3.41
CA ALA A 148 -5.97 -1.28 -2.95
C ALA A 148 -4.76 -1.96 -2.29
N GLY A 149 -3.57 -1.41 -2.45
CA GLY A 149 -2.30 -2.03 -2.15
C GLY A 149 -1.86 -3.07 -3.17
N PHE A 150 -0.55 -3.23 -3.29
CA PHE A 150 0.07 -4.22 -4.16
C PHE A 150 1.40 -4.69 -3.58
N CYS A 151 1.89 -5.85 -4.04
CA CYS A 151 3.19 -6.37 -3.64
C CYS A 151 4.06 -6.78 -4.83
N ILE A 152 5.37 -6.61 -4.66
CA ILE A 152 6.42 -6.96 -5.61
C ILE A 152 7.51 -7.74 -4.87
N ASN A 153 7.97 -8.85 -5.42
CA ASN A 153 9.11 -9.55 -4.81
C ASN A 153 10.45 -8.91 -5.19
N ARG A 154 11.47 -9.11 -4.34
CA ARG A 154 12.79 -8.51 -4.53
C ARG A 154 13.41 -8.84 -5.89
N LYS A 155 13.19 -10.06 -6.40
CA LYS A 155 13.72 -10.50 -7.69
C LYS A 155 13.21 -9.60 -8.83
N LEU A 156 11.91 -9.32 -8.86
CA LEU A 156 11.32 -8.40 -9.83
C LEU A 156 11.76 -6.95 -9.57
N ALA A 157 11.75 -6.50 -8.31
CA ALA A 157 12.18 -5.14 -7.97
C ALA A 157 13.62 -4.82 -8.42
N LEU A 158 14.55 -5.75 -8.27
CA LEU A 158 15.92 -5.56 -8.77
C LEU A 158 15.97 -5.36 -10.29
N LYS A 159 15.10 -6.04 -11.04
CA LYS A 159 14.97 -5.85 -12.50
C LYS A 159 14.32 -4.51 -12.86
N MET A 160 13.45 -3.97 -11.99
CA MET A 160 12.81 -2.68 -12.20
C MET A 160 13.77 -1.49 -11.94
N ALA A 161 14.88 -1.70 -11.22
CA ALA A 161 15.80 -0.64 -10.80
C ALA A 161 16.28 0.33 -11.92
N PRO A 162 16.51 -0.11 -13.18
CA PRO A 162 16.86 0.78 -14.30
C PRO A 162 15.77 1.79 -14.69
N TRP A 163 14.54 1.63 -14.18
CA TRP A 163 13.42 2.56 -14.38
C TRP A 163 12.82 3.08 -13.07
N ALA A 164 13.06 2.41 -11.93
CA ALA A 164 12.37 2.70 -10.67
C ALA A 164 13.27 3.20 -9.54
N SER A 165 14.59 2.98 -9.58
CA SER A 165 15.46 3.38 -8.45
C SER A 165 16.05 4.78 -8.64
N GLY A 166 16.19 5.53 -7.55
CA GLY A 166 16.64 6.91 -7.55
C GLY A 166 15.68 7.85 -8.31
N PRO A 167 16.17 8.84 -9.06
CA PRO A 167 15.30 9.79 -9.76
C PRO A 167 14.50 9.15 -10.90
N ARG A 168 14.88 7.94 -11.34
CA ARG A 168 14.35 7.31 -12.55
C ARG A 168 12.86 6.99 -12.49
N PHE A 169 12.31 6.74 -11.29
CA PHE A 169 10.87 6.51 -11.16
C PHE A 169 10.07 7.75 -11.58
N VAL A 170 10.53 8.93 -11.16
CA VAL A 170 9.92 10.21 -11.51
C VAL A 170 10.08 10.48 -13.01
N ASP A 171 11.25 10.21 -13.58
CA ASP A 171 11.47 10.35 -15.03
C ASP A 171 10.57 9.41 -15.84
N THR A 172 10.42 8.16 -15.37
CA THR A 172 9.59 7.14 -16.02
C THR A 172 8.10 7.49 -15.92
N SER A 173 7.63 7.97 -14.77
CA SER A 173 6.25 8.39 -14.61
C SER A 173 5.94 9.64 -15.45
N ALA A 174 6.89 10.57 -15.55
CA ALA A 174 6.78 11.76 -16.40
C ALA A 174 6.77 11.41 -17.90
N LEU A 175 7.55 10.41 -18.32
CA LEU A 175 7.60 9.94 -19.71
C LEU A 175 6.22 9.49 -20.20
N ILE A 176 5.52 8.68 -19.41
CA ILE A 176 4.19 8.14 -19.76
C ILE A 176 3.03 9.02 -19.30
N ARG A 177 3.29 10.03 -18.47
CA ARG A 177 2.31 10.97 -17.89
C ARG A 177 1.18 10.27 -17.14
N LEU A 178 1.52 9.22 -16.40
CA LEU A 178 0.56 8.42 -15.62
C LEU A 178 0.97 8.33 -14.15
N PRO A 179 0.01 8.15 -13.22
CA PRO A 179 0.26 7.96 -11.79
C PRO A 179 1.34 6.93 -11.45
N ASP A 180 1.80 6.97 -10.22
CA ASP A 180 2.82 6.08 -9.66
C ASP A 180 2.42 4.60 -9.76
N ASP A 181 1.18 4.24 -9.43
CA ASP A 181 0.67 2.86 -9.57
C ASP A 181 0.68 2.36 -11.03
N CYS A 182 0.28 3.22 -11.98
CA CYS A 182 0.37 2.98 -13.41
C CYS A 182 1.82 2.84 -13.86
N THR A 183 2.73 3.63 -13.29
CA THR A 183 4.17 3.59 -13.60
C THR A 183 4.78 2.25 -13.18
N VAL A 184 4.38 1.72 -12.02
CA VAL A 184 4.77 0.37 -11.59
C VAL A 184 4.32 -0.67 -12.61
N GLY A 185 3.03 -0.66 -12.99
CA GLY A 185 2.50 -1.60 -13.99
C GLY A 185 3.18 -1.49 -15.34
N TYR A 186 3.44 -0.25 -15.80
CA TYR A 186 4.15 0.02 -17.04
C TYR A 186 5.57 -0.55 -17.04
N ILE A 187 6.34 -0.37 -15.96
CA ILE A 187 7.69 -0.94 -15.87
C ILE A 187 7.61 -2.48 -15.92
N VAL A 188 6.71 -3.08 -15.15
CA VAL A 188 6.59 -4.54 -15.08
C VAL A 188 6.15 -5.14 -16.42
N GLU A 189 5.08 -4.63 -17.03
CA GLU A 189 4.52 -5.25 -18.24
C GLU A 189 5.20 -4.77 -19.53
N CYS A 190 5.47 -3.46 -19.68
CA CYS A 190 6.00 -2.92 -20.94
C CYS A 190 7.53 -2.92 -21.03
N LYS A 191 8.25 -2.80 -19.90
CA LYS A 191 9.73 -2.82 -19.92
C LYS A 191 10.31 -4.20 -19.66
N LEU A 192 9.69 -4.97 -18.76
CA LEU A 192 10.21 -6.26 -18.33
C LEU A 192 9.48 -7.47 -18.92
N GLY A 193 8.35 -7.28 -19.61
CA GLY A 193 7.54 -8.39 -20.13
C GLY A 193 6.96 -9.29 -19.05
N GLY A 194 6.81 -8.76 -17.83
CA GLY A 194 6.11 -9.41 -16.73
C GLY A 194 4.59 -9.22 -16.82
N HIS A 195 3.88 -9.71 -15.81
CA HIS A 195 2.42 -9.60 -15.73
C HIS A 195 1.95 -9.31 -14.31
N LEU A 196 0.90 -8.50 -14.20
CA LEU A 196 0.14 -8.41 -12.96
C LEU A 196 -0.58 -9.75 -12.68
N GLN A 197 -0.32 -10.33 -11.52
CA GLN A 197 -1.11 -11.42 -10.99
C GLN A 197 -2.34 -10.84 -10.26
N PRO A 198 -3.56 -11.02 -10.78
CA PRO A 198 -4.75 -10.48 -10.15
C PRO A 198 -5.06 -11.20 -8.84
N SER A 199 -5.46 -10.44 -7.82
CA SER A 199 -5.93 -10.97 -6.54
C SER A 199 -7.17 -10.23 -6.06
N LEU A 200 -8.21 -10.99 -5.69
CA LEU A 200 -9.45 -10.48 -5.11
C LEU A 200 -9.36 -10.25 -3.60
N LEU A 201 -8.16 -10.38 -3.03
CA LEU A 201 -7.91 -10.15 -1.60
C LEU A 201 -7.47 -8.71 -1.30
N PHE A 202 -7.22 -7.90 -2.32
CA PHE A 202 -6.86 -6.50 -2.21
C PHE A 202 -8.06 -5.63 -2.58
N HIS A 203 -8.37 -4.64 -1.74
CA HIS A 203 -9.59 -3.85 -1.87
C HIS A 203 -9.34 -2.36 -1.71
N SER A 204 -9.77 -1.57 -2.69
CA SER A 204 -9.78 -0.10 -2.64
C SER A 204 -11.16 0.43 -2.24
N HIS A 205 -11.22 1.65 -1.70
CA HIS A 205 -12.48 2.36 -1.52
C HIS A 205 -13.15 2.76 -2.85
N LEU A 206 -12.53 2.51 -4.01
CA LEU A 206 -13.14 2.65 -5.33
C LEU A 206 -14.02 1.44 -5.73
N GLU A 207 -14.24 0.50 -4.81
CA GLU A 207 -15.08 -0.69 -4.99
C GLU A 207 -16.30 -0.67 -4.07
N THR A 208 -17.32 -1.50 -4.32
CA THR A 208 -18.46 -1.61 -3.39
C THR A 208 -18.10 -2.46 -2.16
N LEU A 209 -17.40 -1.88 -1.18
CA LEU A 209 -16.90 -2.57 0.03
C LEU A 209 -18.00 -3.20 0.89
N GLN A 210 -19.23 -2.71 0.78
CA GLN A 210 -20.42 -3.24 1.45
C GLN A 210 -20.78 -4.67 1.01
N LEU A 211 -20.26 -5.14 -0.12
CA LEU A 211 -20.45 -6.51 -0.60
C LEU A 211 -19.62 -7.54 0.17
N LEU A 212 -18.60 -7.09 0.90
CA LEU A 212 -17.75 -7.97 1.71
C LEU A 212 -18.50 -8.37 2.98
N GLY A 213 -18.87 -9.64 3.08
CA GLY A 213 -19.53 -10.19 4.27
C GLY A 213 -18.56 -10.33 5.43
N ALA A 214 -19.07 -10.26 6.67
CA ALA A 214 -18.24 -10.34 7.88
C ALA A 214 -17.34 -11.59 7.93
N ALA A 215 -17.82 -12.75 7.44
CA ALA A 215 -17.05 -13.99 7.38
C ALA A 215 -15.89 -13.98 6.35
N GLN A 216 -15.92 -13.05 5.39
CA GLN A 216 -14.88 -12.87 4.39
C GLN A 216 -13.79 -11.92 4.88
N LEU A 217 -14.10 -10.95 5.74
CA LEU A 217 -13.18 -9.90 6.20
C LEU A 217 -11.84 -10.47 6.74
N PRO A 218 -11.81 -11.55 7.57
CA PRO A 218 -10.56 -12.09 8.08
C PRO A 218 -9.63 -12.70 7.03
N LYS A 219 -10.14 -12.95 5.82
CA LYS A 219 -9.39 -13.54 4.70
C LYS A 219 -8.82 -12.48 3.75
N GLN A 220 -9.28 -11.23 3.85
CA GLN A 220 -8.81 -10.16 2.97
C GLN A 220 -7.41 -9.71 3.40
N VAL A 221 -6.60 -9.32 2.42
CA VAL A 221 -5.23 -8.82 2.62
C VAL A 221 -5.26 -7.33 2.96
N THR A 222 -5.93 -6.53 2.14
CA THR A 222 -6.16 -5.10 2.39
C THR A 222 -7.64 -4.78 2.35
N LEU A 223 -8.03 -3.78 3.14
CA LEU A 223 -9.32 -3.12 3.08
C LEU A 223 -9.05 -1.61 3.10
N SER A 224 -9.99 -0.80 2.62
CA SER A 224 -9.85 0.65 2.58
C SER A 224 -11.11 1.33 3.12
N TYR A 225 -11.07 2.65 3.27
CA TYR A 225 -12.25 3.49 3.45
C TYR A 225 -12.05 4.80 2.69
N GLY A 226 -13.13 5.43 2.24
CA GLY A 226 -13.02 6.67 1.50
C GLY A 226 -14.35 7.11 0.91
N VAL A 227 -14.36 8.28 0.27
CA VAL A 227 -15.56 8.75 -0.43
C VAL A 227 -15.54 8.20 -1.85
N PHE A 228 -16.59 7.48 -2.22
CA PHE A 228 -16.82 6.98 -3.58
C PHE A 228 -18.23 7.34 -4.03
N GLU A 229 -18.34 7.94 -5.22
CA GLU A 229 -19.61 8.44 -5.77
C GLU A 229 -20.40 9.34 -4.77
N GLY A 230 -19.68 10.18 -4.03
CA GLY A 230 -20.26 11.12 -3.06
C GLY A 230 -20.74 10.49 -1.75
N LYS A 231 -20.50 9.19 -1.53
CA LYS A 231 -20.86 8.49 -0.30
C LYS A 231 -19.62 7.93 0.40
N LEU A 232 -19.65 7.94 1.73
CA LEU A 232 -18.63 7.23 2.51
C LEU A 232 -18.78 5.73 2.24
N ASN A 233 -17.72 5.15 1.70
CA ASN A 233 -17.63 3.75 1.36
C ASN A 233 -16.69 3.05 2.34
N VAL A 234 -17.24 2.06 3.03
CA VAL A 234 -16.59 1.30 4.11
C VAL A 234 -17.03 -0.15 4.03
N ILE A 235 -16.38 -1.02 4.78
CA ILE A 235 -16.83 -2.41 4.97
C ILE A 235 -18.13 -2.50 5.80
N LYS A 236 -18.90 -3.56 5.59
CA LYS A 236 -20.10 -3.83 6.40
C LYS A 236 -19.74 -4.58 7.68
N LEU A 237 -19.60 -3.84 8.78
CA LEU A 237 -19.34 -4.41 10.11
C LEU A 237 -20.12 -3.66 11.19
N HIS A 238 -20.91 -4.38 11.98
CA HIS A 238 -21.84 -3.80 12.95
C HIS A 238 -21.17 -3.17 14.17
N GLY A 239 -20.00 -3.66 14.58
CA GLY A 239 -19.31 -3.18 15.77
C GLY A 239 -17.95 -3.88 15.94
N PRO A 240 -17.29 -3.73 17.11
CA PRO A 240 -17.86 -3.25 18.37
C PRO A 240 -18.11 -1.73 18.53
N PHE A 241 -17.65 -0.88 17.61
CA PHE A 241 -17.80 0.57 17.71
C PHE A 241 -18.93 1.14 16.85
N SER A 242 -19.59 2.21 17.31
CA SER A 242 -20.61 2.90 16.52
C SER A 242 -19.98 3.64 15.32
N PRO A 243 -20.70 3.90 14.21
CA PRO A 243 -20.21 4.69 13.06
C PRO A 243 -19.58 6.02 13.43
N GLU A 244 -20.05 6.67 14.50
CA GLU A 244 -19.55 7.95 15.00
C GLU A 244 -18.17 7.81 15.65
N GLU A 245 -17.91 6.70 16.33
CA GLU A 245 -16.64 6.41 17.02
C GLU A 245 -15.55 5.87 16.08
N ASP A 246 -15.94 5.21 14.98
CA ASP A 246 -15.04 4.48 14.09
C ASP A 246 -15.48 4.60 12.62
N SER A 247 -15.55 5.81 12.09
CA SER A 247 -16.13 6.07 10.75
C SER A 247 -15.53 5.23 9.62
N SER A 248 -14.25 4.83 9.70
CA SER A 248 -13.59 3.93 8.73
C SER A 248 -13.92 2.45 8.91
N ARG A 249 -14.46 2.06 10.07
CA ARG A 249 -14.67 0.67 10.53
C ARG A 249 -13.36 -0.08 10.84
N PHE A 250 -12.20 0.58 10.84
CA PHE A 250 -10.91 -0.08 11.05
C PHE A 250 -10.67 -0.52 12.49
N ARG A 251 -11.18 0.23 13.47
CA ARG A 251 -11.08 -0.20 14.88
C ARG A 251 -11.95 -1.44 15.11
N SER A 252 -13.15 -1.43 14.54
CA SER A 252 -14.07 -2.56 14.59
C SER A 252 -13.49 -3.80 13.92
N LEU A 253 -12.90 -3.64 12.74
CA LEU A 253 -12.18 -4.70 12.04
C LEU A 253 -10.99 -5.22 12.85
N HIS A 254 -10.21 -4.33 13.45
CA HIS A 254 -9.07 -4.72 14.27
C HIS A 254 -9.52 -5.59 15.45
N CYS A 255 -10.60 -5.24 16.13
CA CYS A 255 -11.16 -6.05 17.21
C CYS A 255 -11.74 -7.39 16.74
N LEU A 256 -12.26 -7.47 15.51
CA LEU A 256 -12.65 -8.75 14.91
C LEU A 256 -11.43 -9.66 14.68
N LEU A 257 -10.29 -9.11 14.25
CA LEU A 257 -9.07 -9.88 13.94
C LEU A 257 -8.20 -10.20 15.17
N TYR A 258 -8.25 -9.32 16.17
CA TYR A 258 -7.43 -9.34 17.38
C TYR A 258 -8.31 -9.01 18.59
N PRO A 259 -9.22 -9.93 19.00
CA PRO A 259 -10.18 -9.66 20.07
C PRO A 259 -9.52 -9.43 21.44
N ASP A 260 -8.31 -9.96 21.64
CA ASP A 260 -7.55 -9.82 22.88
C ASP A 260 -6.86 -8.45 23.03
N THR A 261 -6.99 -7.55 22.04
CA THR A 261 -6.41 -6.21 22.09
C THR A 261 -7.07 -5.39 23.23
N PRO A 262 -6.32 -4.86 24.22
CA PRO A 262 -6.91 -4.35 25.47
C PRO A 262 -7.93 -3.22 25.36
N TRP A 263 -7.86 -2.41 24.30
CA TRP A 263 -8.79 -1.31 24.07
C TRP A 263 -10.05 -1.73 23.29
N CYS A 264 -10.12 -2.97 22.84
CA CYS A 264 -11.32 -3.50 22.20
C CYS A 264 -12.43 -3.64 23.25
N PRO A 265 -13.64 -3.13 22.96
CA PRO A 265 -14.78 -3.36 23.82
C PRO A 265 -15.02 -4.85 23.94
N GLN A 266 -15.10 -5.36 25.17
CA GLN A 266 -15.57 -6.72 25.36
C GLN A 266 -17.01 -6.77 24.87
N LEU A 267 -17.31 -7.69 23.96
CA LEU A 267 -18.68 -7.99 23.59
C LEU A 267 -19.39 -8.41 24.88
N VAL A 268 -20.16 -7.50 25.46
CA VAL A 268 -21.11 -7.86 26.51
C VAL A 268 -22.07 -8.80 25.82
N ALA A 269 -21.93 -10.09 26.08
CA ALA A 269 -22.87 -11.10 25.63
C ALA A 269 -24.26 -10.62 26.06
N ARG A 270 -25.07 -10.21 25.09
CA ARG A 270 -26.51 -10.03 25.26
C ARG A 270 -27.18 -11.29 24.78
#